data_AF-A0AAV0CCS4-F1
#
_entry.id   AF-A0AAV0CCS4-F1
#
_cell.length_a   1.000
_cell.length_b   1.000
_cell.length_c   1.000
_cell.angle_alpha   90.00
_cell.angle_beta   90.00
_cell.angle_gamma   90.00
#
_symmetry.space_group_name_H-M   'P 1'
#
loop_
_entity.id
_entity.type
_entity.pdbx_description
1 polymer ?
#
loop_
_entity_poly.entity_id
_entity_poly.type
_entity_poly.pdbx_seq_one_letter_code
_entity_poly.pdbx_strand_id
1 'polypeptide(L)'
;MWCLAALVRWEELNNLCKEYWTSAESAARLEMAPMAASAAWNMGEWDQMSEYVSRLDDGDETKLRVSGNATTSCDGYSSGAYLRAVLLVCRGKYDEAREYVDRARKCLATELVALLR
;
A
#
# COMPACT_ATOMS: atom_id res chain seq x y z
N MET A 1 12.59 -9.01 5.16
CA MET A 1 11.89 -7.82 5.70
C MET A 1 10.52 -8.16 6.29
N TRP A 2 9.74 -9.08 5.71
CA TRP A 2 8.39 -9.46 6.17
C TRP A 2 8.32 -9.92 7.63
N CYS A 3 9.35 -10.63 8.11
CA CYS A 3 9.44 -11.03 9.52
C CYS A 3 9.52 -9.84 10.49
N LEU A 4 10.09 -8.69 10.09
CA LEU A 4 10.14 -7.50 10.95
C LEU A 4 8.76 -6.85 11.10
N ALA A 5 7.96 -6.84 10.03
CA ALA A 5 6.57 -6.40 10.08
C ALA A 5 5.74 -7.33 10.99
N ALA A 6 5.93 -8.64 10.88
CA ALA A 6 5.26 -9.63 11.75
C ALA A 6 5.68 -9.52 13.23
N LEU A 7 6.90 -9.06 13.51
CA LEU A 7 7.43 -8.84 14.85
C LEU A 7 7.16 -7.42 15.39
N VAL A 8 6.41 -6.58 14.66
CA VAL A 8 6.05 -5.21 15.07
C VAL A 8 7.30 -4.33 15.30
N ARG A 9 8.42 -4.62 14.64
CA ARG A 9 9.64 -3.81 14.72
C ARG A 9 9.64 -2.72 13.65
N TRP A 10 8.69 -1.80 13.77
CA TRP A 10 8.42 -0.76 12.76
C TRP A 10 9.56 0.23 12.57
N GLU A 11 10.29 0.57 13.64
CA GLU A 11 11.43 1.49 13.57
C GLU A 11 12.57 0.92 12.72
N GLU A 12 12.98 -0.32 13.00
CA GLU A 12 14.02 -1.01 12.23
C GLU A 12 13.61 -1.24 10.78
N LEU A 13 12.34 -1.62 10.57
CA LEU A 13 11.80 -1.77 9.22
C LEU A 13 11.80 -0.44 8.46
N ASN A 14 11.39 0.66 9.09
CA ASN A 14 11.36 1.98 8.45
C ASN A 14 12.78 2.45 8.07
N ASN A 15 13.76 2.26 8.97
CA ASN A 15 15.16 2.62 8.69
C ASN A 15 15.71 1.83 7.52
N LEU A 16 15.45 0.52 7.48
CA LEU A 16 15.89 -0.35 6.41
C LEU A 16 15.19 0.01 5.09
N CYS A 17 13.88 0.27 5.10
CA CYS A 17 13.18 0.75 3.91
C CYS A 17 13.75 2.07 3.40
N LYS A 18 14.06 3.05 4.27
CA LYS A 18 14.69 4.33 3.88
C LYS A 18 16.03 4.12 3.18
N GLU A 19 16.88 3.27 3.74
CA GLU A 19 18.22 3.01 3.23
C GLU A 19 18.18 2.39 1.82
N TYR A 20 17.33 1.38 1.62
CA TYR A 20 17.27 0.66 0.35
C TYR A 20 16.37 1.32 -0.69
N TRP A 21 15.44 2.22 -0.30
CA TRP A 21 14.47 2.82 -1.22
C TRP A 21 15.13 3.60 -2.37
N THR A 22 16.13 4.42 -2.07
CA THR A 22 16.79 5.27 -3.07
C THR A 22 17.62 4.46 -4.07
N SER A 23 18.26 3.38 -3.60
CA SER A 23 19.08 2.50 -4.43
C SER A 23 18.30 1.40 -5.15
N ALA A 24 17.07 1.10 -4.73
CA ALA A 24 16.27 0.02 -5.28
C ALA A 24 15.77 0.33 -6.71
N GLU A 25 15.80 -0.69 -7.56
CA GLU A 25 15.16 -0.66 -8.88
C GLU A 25 13.63 -0.58 -8.77
N SER A 26 12.96 -0.13 -9.84
CA SER A 26 11.51 0.07 -9.85
C SER A 26 10.70 -1.18 -9.43
N ALA A 27 11.14 -2.37 -9.83
CA ALA A 27 10.49 -3.63 -9.43
C ALA A 27 10.65 -3.90 -7.93
N ALA A 28 11.86 -3.74 -7.39
CA ALA A 28 12.13 -3.91 -5.96
C ALA A 28 11.39 -2.87 -5.10
N ARG A 29 11.19 -1.65 -5.62
CA ARG A 29 10.37 -0.62 -4.96
C ARG A 29 8.90 -1.01 -4.87
N LEU A 30 8.34 -1.69 -5.88
CA LEU A 30 6.95 -2.16 -5.84
C LEU A 30 6.76 -3.22 -4.74
N GLU A 31 7.67 -4.18 -4.64
CA GLU A 31 7.66 -5.21 -3.59
C GLU A 31 7.84 -4.63 -2.18
N MET A 32 8.64 -3.57 -2.05
CA MET A 32 8.93 -2.91 -0.76
C MET A 32 7.87 -1.87 -0.37
N ALA A 33 7.13 -1.30 -1.33
CA ALA A 33 6.16 -0.24 -1.08
C ALA A 33 5.09 -0.56 -0.01
N PRO A 34 4.44 -1.74 0.02
CA PRO A 34 3.38 -2.00 0.99
C PRO A 34 3.91 -2.10 2.43
N MET A 35 5.08 -2.73 2.59
CA MET A 35 5.73 -2.85 3.90
C MET A 35 6.33 -1.53 4.39
N ALA A 36 6.91 -0.75 3.49
CA ALA A 36 7.45 0.57 3.79
C ALA A 36 6.32 1.55 4.18
N ALA A 37 5.19 1.51 3.46
CA ALA A 37 4.00 2.28 3.80
C ALA A 37 3.43 1.90 5.17
N SER A 38 3.37 0.60 5.48
CA SER A 38 2.93 0.11 6.80
C SER A 38 3.86 0.56 7.93
N ALA A 39 5.18 0.52 7.71
CA ALA A 39 6.15 1.02 8.69
C ALA A 39 6.02 2.52 8.90
N ALA A 40 5.95 3.30 7.82
CA ALA A 40 5.79 4.76 7.89
C ALA A 40 4.48 5.17 8.58
N TRP A 41 3.37 4.46 8.32
CA TRP A 41 2.11 4.67 9.03
C TRP A 41 2.26 4.46 10.54
N ASN A 42 2.84 3.33 10.96
CA ASN A 42 3.02 3.04 12.39
C ASN A 42 3.96 4.02 13.10
N MET A 43 4.90 4.64 12.36
CA MET A 43 5.79 5.68 12.88
C MET A 43 5.15 7.09 12.88
N GLY A 44 3.98 7.27 12.25
CA GLY A 44 3.34 8.57 12.07
C GLY A 44 3.97 9.44 10.97
N GLU A 45 4.81 8.86 10.12
CA GLU A 45 5.54 9.54 9.04
C GLU A 45 4.67 9.59 7.77
N TRP A 46 3.63 10.43 7.79
CA TRP A 46 2.60 10.48 6.74
C TRP A 46 3.12 10.90 5.36
N ASP A 47 4.12 11.79 5.30
CA ASP A 47 4.69 12.25 4.04
C ASP A 47 5.46 11.13 3.35
N GLN A 48 6.25 10.39 4.12
CA GLN A 48 6.99 9.23 3.65
C GLN A 48 6.04 8.10 3.22
N MET A 49 4.97 7.87 3.99
CA MET A 49 3.92 6.93 3.62
C MET A 49 3.29 7.31 2.26
N SER A 50 3.08 8.61 2.00
CA SER A 50 2.50 9.07 0.73
C SER A 50 3.40 8.81 -0.48
N GLU A 51 4.72 8.86 -0.31
CA GLU A 51 5.68 8.49 -1.35
C GLU A 51 5.58 7.01 -1.71
N TYR A 52 5.50 6.13 -0.70
CA TYR A 52 5.38 4.70 -0.90
C TYR A 52 4.04 4.32 -1.53
N VAL A 53 2.94 4.89 -1.05
CA VAL A 53 1.59 4.66 -1.59
C VAL A 53 1.45 5.17 -3.02
N SER A 54 2.20 6.19 -3.43
CA SER A 54 2.20 6.66 -4.83
C SER A 54 2.67 5.61 -5.84
N ARG A 55 3.42 4.60 -5.37
CA ARG A 55 3.92 3.49 -6.19
C ARG A 55 2.97 2.30 -6.20
N LEU A 56 2.07 2.22 -5.23
CA LEU A 56 1.07 1.15 -5.15
C LEU A 56 -0.06 1.40 -6.13
N ASP A 57 -0.65 0.32 -6.62
CA ASP A 57 -1.86 0.42 -7.42
C ASP A 57 -3.05 0.77 -6.53
N ASP A 58 -3.87 1.70 -7.01
CA ASP A 58 -5.04 2.20 -6.29
C ASP A 58 -6.31 1.37 -6.58
N GLY A 59 -6.19 0.23 -7.27
CA GLY A 59 -7.32 -0.58 -7.70
C GLY A 59 -8.20 0.10 -8.75
N ASP A 60 -7.67 1.11 -9.45
CA ASP A 60 -8.34 1.74 -10.58
C ASP A 60 -8.15 0.85 -11.81
N GLU A 61 -9.20 0.11 -12.18
CA GLU A 61 -9.19 -0.80 -13.35
C GLU A 61 -8.80 -0.09 -14.66
N THR A 62 -8.93 1.24 -14.72
CA THR A 62 -8.51 2.05 -15.86
C THR A 62 -6.97 2.12 -16.01
N LYS A 63 -6.23 1.98 -14.90
CA LYS A 63 -4.75 2.04 -14.85
C LYS A 63 -4.08 0.66 -14.91
N LEU A 64 -4.85 -0.41 -14.70
CA LEU A 64 -4.36 -1.80 -14.77
C LEU A 64 -3.71 -2.16 -16.12
N ARG A 65 -4.08 -1.47 -17.22
CA ARG A 65 -3.50 -1.72 -18.55
C ARG A 65 -2.05 -1.26 -18.71
N VAL A 66 -1.52 -0.47 -17.79
CA VAL A 66 -0.16 0.10 -17.89
C VAL A 66 0.86 -0.64 -17.00
N SER A 67 0.43 -1.25 -15.90
CA SER A 67 1.31 -1.94 -14.95
C SER A 67 1.14 -3.46 -15.03
N GLY A 68 1.62 -4.06 -16.13
CA GLY A 68 1.40 -5.47 -16.47
C GLY A 68 2.02 -6.53 -15.55
N ASN A 69 2.73 -6.16 -14.48
CA ASN A 69 3.49 -7.12 -13.66
C ASN A 69 3.29 -6.99 -12.13
N ALA A 70 2.32 -6.22 -11.65
CA ALA A 70 2.04 -6.17 -10.21
C ALA A 70 1.15 -7.36 -9.81
N THR A 71 1.75 -8.54 -9.60
CA THR A 71 1.20 -9.56 -8.68
C THR A 71 1.33 -9.06 -7.24
N THR A 72 0.68 -7.93 -6.94
CA THR A 72 0.39 -7.61 -5.55
C THR A 72 -0.65 -8.60 -5.12
N SER A 73 -0.24 -9.56 -4.28
CA SER A 73 -1.18 -10.37 -3.53
C SER A 73 -2.20 -9.41 -2.94
N CYS A 74 -3.43 -9.60 -3.39
CA CYS A 74 -4.56 -8.84 -2.97
C CYS A 74 -4.99 -9.50 -1.66
N ASP A 75 -4.24 -9.20 -0.61
CA ASP A 75 -4.71 -9.29 0.75
C ASP A 75 -5.19 -7.88 1.07
N GLY A 76 -6.49 -7.70 1.36
CA GLY A 76 -7.14 -6.39 1.44
C GLY A 76 -6.51 -5.33 2.36
N TYR A 77 -5.51 -5.70 3.16
CA TYR A 77 -4.68 -4.80 3.97
C TYR A 77 -3.56 -4.10 3.17
N SER A 78 -3.09 -4.72 2.08
CA SER A 78 -1.96 -4.27 1.25
C SER A 78 -2.39 -3.47 0.01
N SER A 79 -3.70 -3.28 -0.18
CA SER A 79 -4.24 -2.51 -1.31
C SER A 79 -3.83 -1.04 -1.19
N GLY A 80 -3.21 -0.49 -2.25
CA GLY A 80 -2.86 0.93 -2.32
C GLY A 80 -4.08 1.84 -2.12
N ALA A 81 -5.28 1.37 -2.50
CA ALA A 81 -6.54 2.05 -2.23
C ALA A 81 -6.80 2.26 -0.72
N TYR A 82 -6.54 1.23 0.10
CA TYR A 82 -6.74 1.30 1.55
C TYR A 82 -5.74 2.26 2.20
N LEU A 83 -4.45 2.14 1.89
CA LEU A 83 -3.42 3.02 2.44
C LEU A 83 -3.62 4.48 2.00
N ARG A 84 -4.13 4.71 0.79
CA ARG A 84 -4.49 6.05 0.31
C ARG A 84 -5.72 6.62 1.01
N ALA A 85 -6.73 5.79 1.31
CA ALA A 85 -7.87 6.21 2.11
C ALA A 85 -7.43 6.70 3.50
N VAL A 86 -6.51 5.96 4.15
CA VAL A 86 -5.94 6.35 5.45
C VAL A 86 -5.26 7.71 5.37
N LEU A 87 -4.40 7.94 4.36
CA LEU A 87 -3.73 9.24 4.15
C LEU A 87 -4.71 10.40 3.99
N LEU A 88 -5.82 10.19 3.27
CA LEU A 88 -6.84 11.22 3.07
C LEU A 88 -7.63 11.53 4.34
N VAL A 89 -7.93 10.51 5.15
CA VAL A 89 -8.54 10.69 6.48
C VAL A 89 -7.64 11.51 7.39
N CYS A 90 -6.34 11.19 7.43
CA CYS A 90 -5.35 11.93 8.22
C CYS A 90 -5.19 13.39 7.77
N ARG A 91 -5.45 13.68 6.50
CA ARG A 91 -5.42 15.04 5.91
C ARG A 91 -6.77 15.78 5.99
N GLY A 92 -7.80 15.18 6.59
CA GLY A 92 -9.13 15.79 6.72
C GLY A 92 -9.97 15.79 5.43
N LYS A 93 -9.55 15.07 4.39
CA LYS A 93 -10.23 14.97 3.09
C LYS A 93 -11.19 13.78 3.06
N TYR A 94 -12.30 13.89 3.79
CA TYR A 94 -13.23 12.78 3.99
C TYR A 94 -14.00 12.37 2.73
N ASP A 95 -14.31 13.32 1.83
CA ASP A 95 -15.03 13.05 0.58
C ASP A 95 -14.21 12.15 -0.35
N GLU A 96 -12.95 12.54 -0.61
CA GLU A 96 -12.01 11.75 -1.41
C GLU A 96 -11.72 10.40 -0.72
N ALA A 97 -11.57 10.37 0.60
CA ALA A 97 -11.31 9.14 1.34
C ALA A 97 -12.42 8.10 1.15
N ARG A 98 -13.69 8.53 1.10
CA ARG A 98 -14.84 7.65 0.92
C ARG A 98 -14.79 6.89 -0.41
N GLU A 99 -14.39 7.57 -1.48
CA GLU A 99 -14.24 6.91 -2.79
C GLU A 99 -13.19 5.80 -2.75
N TYR A 100 -12.05 6.04 -2.09
CA TYR A 100 -10.99 5.05 -1.96
C TYR A 100 -11.38 3.89 -1.04
N VAL A 101 -12.15 4.14 0.02
CA VAL A 101 -12.73 3.06 0.85
C VAL A 101 -13.66 2.17 0.02
N ASP A 102 -14.50 2.75 -0.82
CA ASP A 102 -15.42 1.97 -1.65
C ASP A 102 -14.68 1.19 -2.75
N ARG A 103 -13.55 1.71 -3.27
CA ARG A 103 -12.66 0.94 -4.15
C ARG A 103 -12.01 -0.25 -3.43
N ALA A 104 -11.43 -0.02 -2.25
CA ALA A 104 -10.83 -1.08 -1.45
C ALA A 104 -11.85 -2.20 -1.12
N ARG A 105 -13.09 -1.83 -0.80
CA ARG A 105 -14.19 -2.79 -0.59
C ARG A 105 -14.51 -3.63 -1.83
N LYS A 106 -14.52 -3.02 -3.02
CA LYS A 106 -14.77 -3.74 -4.27
C LYS A 106 -13.66 -4.74 -4.58
N CYS A 107 -12.40 -4.33 -4.43
CA CYS A 107 -11.24 -5.23 -4.60
C CYS A 107 -11.34 -6.43 -3.65
N LEU A 108 -11.61 -6.19 -2.36
CA LEU A 108 -11.79 -7.26 -1.38
C LEU A 108 -12.97 -8.18 -1.75
N ALA A 109 -14.09 -7.63 -2.21
CA ALA A 109 -15.24 -8.42 -2.63
C ALA A 109 -14.90 -9.34 -3.82
N THR A 110 -14.09 -8.88 -4.77
CA THR A 110 -13.66 -9.70 -5.91
C THR A 110 -12.75 -10.86 -5.50
N GLU A 111 -11.83 -10.66 -4.55
CA GLU A 111 -11.01 -11.73 -3.97
C GLU A 111 -11.86 -12.78 -3.26
N LEU A 112 -12.80 -12.33 -2.43
CA LEU A 112 -13.68 -13.20 -1.66
C LEU A 112 -14.52 -14.10 -2.57
N VAL A 113 -15.03 -13.54 -3.68
CA VAL A 113 -15.76 -14.32 -4.70
C VAL A 113 -14.82 -15.29 -5.43
N ALA A 114 -13.57 -14.90 -5.69
CA ALA A 114 -12.58 -15.78 -6.33
C ALA A 114 -12.19 -16.98 -5.46
N LEU A 115 -12.12 -16.81 -4.13
CA LEU A 115 -11.83 -17.90 -3.19
C LEU A 115 -13.00 -18.88 -2.97
N LEU A 116 -14.22 -18.49 -3.34
CA LEU A 116 -15.42 -19.33 -3.24
C LEU A 116 -15.65 -20.20 -4.50
N ARG A 117 -14.77 -20.11 -5.50
CA ARG A 117 -14.76 -20.97 -6.70
C ARG A 117 -13.70 -22.05 -6.60
#